data_AF-A0A2G9Q0H3-F1
#
_entry.id   AF-A0A2G9Q0H3-F1
#
_cell.length_a   1.000
_cell.length_b   1.000
_cell.length_c   1.000
_cell.angle_alpha   90.00
_cell.angle_beta   90.00
_cell.angle_gamma   90.00
#
_symmetry.space_group_name_H-M   'P 1'
#
loop_
_entity.id
_entity.type
_entity.pdbx_description
1 polymer ?
#
loop_
_entity_poly.entity_id
_entity_poly.type
_entity_poly.pdbx_seq_one_letter_code
_entity_poly.pdbx_strand_id
1 'polypeptide(L)'
;MKKLTLEIEGMHCASCAGNIEKSLKKVKGVKNANVSLMTNKGIVEIEDDADVKEDDLKKAVSLAGGYSVKKISYENGEAVKHEAMRGHENMKMGEHEGHDHSSPMEESEIKSWRKKMAWAWVITIPIALLMFSERLFGLMLFEEKITTLIFLVLGFPVVFLLGFQTIKGGFKGLKNFYFNMDLLIALGTIIAYFTGILIFFLPIKDYSGVSAMIMAIFITGKFIEAKARGQAGQEIKKLLELGAKNAVVLRNKKEIEIPISEIKIGDVMIIKPGEKIPTDGIVVKGESSVDESMVTGESVPRDKVKGDNVIGSTINQDGILYVQANKIGKDTFLSHIIKLVETAQGSKIPIQAFADRVTNIFVPGVLVITVLTFIGWIYFTQNLSSALAASISV
;
A
#
# COMPACT_ATOMS: atom_id res chain seq x y z
N MET A 1 -10.24 6.20 25.27
CA MET A 1 -10.30 6.47 23.82
C MET A 1 -10.51 5.14 23.13
N LYS A 2 -11.53 5.03 22.28
CA LYS A 2 -11.82 3.79 21.55
C LYS A 2 -10.99 3.74 20.27
N LYS A 3 -10.28 2.62 20.05
CA LYS A 3 -9.52 2.37 18.82
C LYS A 3 -10.29 1.42 17.92
N LEU A 4 -10.50 1.86 16.69
CA LEU A 4 -11.08 1.06 15.61
C LEU A 4 -10.02 0.76 14.57
N THR A 5 -9.98 -0.49 14.11
CA THR A 5 -9.22 -0.89 12.93
C THR A 5 -10.18 -1.18 11.79
N LEU A 6 -10.03 -0.44 10.69
CA LEU A 6 -10.76 -0.56 9.44
C LEU A 6 -9.90 -1.33 8.43
N GLU A 7 -10.37 -2.43 7.88
CA GLU A 7 -9.75 -3.08 6.71
C GLU A 7 -10.30 -2.43 5.43
N ILE A 8 -9.44 -1.80 4.64
CA ILE A 8 -9.83 -0.97 3.49
C ILE A 8 -9.30 -1.59 2.20
N GLU A 9 -10.18 -1.91 1.27
CA GLU A 9 -9.83 -2.46 -0.05
C GLU A 9 -9.77 -1.38 -1.14
N GLY A 10 -8.92 -1.61 -2.15
CA GLY A 10 -8.78 -0.73 -3.32
C GLY A 10 -7.78 0.42 -3.17
N MET A 11 -6.99 0.45 -2.09
CA MET A 11 -5.89 1.40 -1.95
C MET A 11 -4.68 0.96 -2.78
N HIS A 12 -4.39 1.69 -3.86
CA HIS A 12 -3.23 1.41 -4.74
C HIS A 12 -2.13 2.48 -4.65
N CYS A 13 -2.29 3.46 -3.75
CA CYS A 13 -1.41 4.60 -3.66
C CYS A 13 -1.40 5.21 -2.26
N ALA A 14 -0.27 5.73 -1.80
CA ALA A 14 -0.21 6.32 -0.46
C ALA A 14 -0.93 7.68 -0.37
N SER A 15 -1.14 8.36 -1.51
CA SER A 15 -2.06 9.50 -1.61
C SER A 15 -3.52 9.07 -1.38
N CYS A 16 -3.88 7.83 -1.70
CA CYS A 16 -5.19 7.24 -1.46
C CYS A 16 -5.41 7.07 0.05
N ALA A 17 -4.40 6.55 0.76
CA ALA A 17 -4.40 6.45 2.22
C ALA A 17 -4.49 7.84 2.89
N GLY A 18 -3.75 8.84 2.39
CA GLY A 18 -3.83 10.22 2.88
C GLY A 18 -5.22 10.87 2.69
N ASN A 19 -5.90 10.58 1.59
CA ASN A 19 -7.27 11.05 1.35
C ASN A 19 -8.27 10.41 2.31
N ILE A 20 -8.15 9.10 2.53
CA ILE A 20 -9.02 8.39 3.46
C ILE A 20 -8.80 8.92 4.89
N GLU A 21 -7.54 9.15 5.29
CA GLU A 21 -7.20 9.72 6.59
C GLU A 21 -7.83 11.11 6.80
N LYS A 22 -7.71 12.01 5.81
CA LYS A 22 -8.33 13.34 5.87
C LYS A 22 -9.85 13.26 5.91
N SER A 23 -10.45 12.31 5.19
CA SER A 23 -11.89 12.09 5.18
C SER A 23 -12.38 11.56 6.53
N LEU A 24 -11.67 10.60 7.11
CA LEU A 24 -11.96 10.04 8.43
C LEU A 24 -11.83 11.09 9.54
N LYS A 25 -10.80 11.97 9.48
CA LYS A 25 -10.65 13.10 10.42
C LYS A 25 -11.77 14.15 10.34
N LYS A 26 -12.55 14.19 9.26
CA LYS A 26 -13.71 15.09 9.12
C LYS A 26 -14.99 14.51 9.74
N VAL A 27 -15.00 13.23 10.09
CA VAL A 27 -16.14 12.60 10.77
C VAL A 27 -16.21 13.13 12.20
N LYS A 28 -17.37 13.64 12.62
CA LYS A 28 -17.58 14.15 13.98
C LYS A 28 -17.31 13.05 15.00
N GLY A 29 -16.49 13.33 16.01
CA GLY A 29 -16.10 12.38 17.05
C GLY A 29 -14.78 11.62 16.77
N VAL A 30 -14.21 11.73 15.58
CA VAL A 30 -12.89 11.19 15.26
C VAL A 30 -11.81 12.20 15.64
N LYS A 31 -10.98 11.85 16.63
CA LYS A 31 -9.88 12.71 17.09
C LYS A 31 -8.62 12.52 16.25
N ASN A 32 -8.35 11.27 15.88
CA ASN A 32 -7.20 10.93 15.06
C ASN A 32 -7.54 9.77 14.12
N ALA A 33 -6.91 9.76 12.96
CA ALA A 33 -6.98 8.66 12.02
C ALA A 33 -5.61 8.49 11.40
N ASN A 34 -5.17 7.26 11.24
CA ASN A 34 -3.96 6.90 10.50
C ASN A 34 -4.29 5.74 9.57
N VAL A 35 -4.02 5.90 8.28
CA VAL A 35 -4.28 4.88 7.28
C VAL A 35 -2.95 4.44 6.69
N SER A 36 -2.67 3.16 6.82
CA SER A 36 -1.48 2.52 6.27
C SER A 36 -1.83 1.79 4.98
N LEU A 37 -1.18 2.19 3.90
CA LEU A 37 -1.23 1.45 2.64
C LEU A 37 -0.56 0.08 2.77
N MET A 38 0.52 -0.01 3.57
CA MET A 38 1.33 -1.23 3.68
C MET A 38 0.57 -2.39 4.29
N THR A 39 -0.38 -2.10 5.20
CA THR A 39 -1.17 -3.12 5.90
C THR A 39 -2.62 -3.17 5.41
N ASN A 40 -3.01 -2.32 4.46
CA ASN A 40 -4.40 -2.10 4.03
C ASN A 40 -5.37 -1.83 5.20
N LYS A 41 -4.87 -1.19 6.27
CA LYS A 41 -5.63 -0.91 7.49
C LYS A 41 -5.65 0.58 7.81
N GLY A 42 -6.79 1.05 8.32
CA GLY A 42 -6.98 2.36 8.91
C GLY A 42 -7.25 2.27 10.40
N ILE A 43 -6.39 2.84 11.23
CA ILE A 43 -6.59 2.95 12.68
C ILE A 43 -7.26 4.29 12.96
N VAL A 44 -8.43 4.28 13.60
CA VAL A 44 -9.22 5.46 13.95
C VAL A 44 -9.37 5.54 15.47
N GLU A 45 -9.04 6.69 16.04
CA GLU A 45 -9.18 7.00 17.46
C GLU A 45 -10.41 7.89 17.65
N ILE A 46 -11.38 7.37 18.39
CA ILE A 46 -12.67 8.03 18.67
C ILE A 46 -12.69 8.48 20.14
N GLU A 47 -13.28 9.65 20.38
CA GLU A 47 -13.52 10.16 21.73
C GLU A 47 -14.52 9.27 22.47
N ASP A 48 -14.30 9.00 23.77
CA ASP A 48 -15.07 7.99 24.51
C ASP A 48 -16.57 8.30 24.59
N ASP A 49 -16.93 9.58 24.48
CA ASP A 49 -18.30 10.13 24.55
C ASP A 49 -18.94 10.36 23.17
N ALA A 50 -18.24 10.03 22.07
CA ALA A 50 -18.74 10.22 20.71
C ALA A 50 -19.41 8.96 20.17
N ASP A 51 -20.70 9.04 19.84
CA ASP A 51 -21.44 7.98 19.15
C ASP A 51 -21.17 8.02 17.63
N VAL A 52 -20.00 7.52 17.24
CA VAL A 52 -19.62 7.41 15.82
C VAL A 52 -20.15 6.10 15.27
N LYS A 53 -21.13 6.18 14.36
CA LYS A 53 -21.69 5.01 13.67
C LYS A 53 -20.70 4.45 12.64
N GLU A 54 -20.61 3.12 12.57
CA GLU A 54 -19.81 2.42 11.56
C GLU A 54 -20.11 2.86 10.12
N ASP A 55 -21.39 3.16 9.84
CA ASP A 55 -21.83 3.61 8.52
C ASP A 55 -21.26 4.98 8.14
N ASP A 56 -21.01 5.86 9.10
CA ASP A 56 -20.44 7.18 8.83
C ASP A 56 -18.94 7.07 8.50
N LEU A 57 -18.24 6.11 9.11
CA LEU A 57 -16.86 5.76 8.76
C LEU A 57 -16.79 5.11 7.37
N LYS A 58 -17.67 4.16 7.07
CA LYS A 58 -17.78 3.54 5.73
C LYS A 58 -18.08 4.58 4.66
N LYS A 59 -19.02 5.50 4.93
CA LYS A 59 -19.34 6.62 4.04
C LYS A 59 -18.13 7.51 3.83
N ALA A 60 -17.41 7.89 4.89
CA ALA A 60 -16.21 8.73 4.76
C ALA A 60 -15.12 8.07 3.91
N VAL A 61 -14.90 6.76 4.04
CA VAL A 61 -13.96 5.98 3.20
C VAL A 61 -14.44 5.92 1.74
N SER A 62 -15.74 5.70 1.52
CA SER A 62 -16.32 5.70 0.18
C SER A 62 -16.27 7.08 -0.49
N LEU A 63 -16.44 8.17 0.25
CA LEU A 63 -16.36 9.54 -0.26
C LEU A 63 -14.92 9.96 -0.58
N ALA A 64 -13.93 9.38 0.12
CA ALA A 64 -12.52 9.62 -0.15
C ALA A 64 -12.04 9.06 -1.51
N GLY A 65 -12.83 8.16 -2.13
CA GLY A 65 -12.49 7.67 -3.46
C GLY A 65 -13.16 6.38 -3.96
N GLY A 66 -14.33 6.00 -3.47
CA GLY A 66 -15.01 4.77 -3.86
C GLY A 66 -14.34 3.51 -3.32
N TYR A 67 -13.65 3.61 -2.19
CA TYR A 67 -13.03 2.48 -1.50
C TYR A 67 -14.05 1.78 -0.61
N SER A 68 -13.87 0.48 -0.37
CA SER A 68 -14.75 -0.35 0.46
C SER A 68 -14.06 -0.74 1.77
N VAL A 69 -14.79 -0.64 2.88
CA VAL A 69 -14.33 -1.19 4.17
C VAL A 69 -14.90 -2.59 4.31
N LYS A 70 -14.02 -3.59 4.41
CA LYS A 70 -14.41 -5.00 4.50
C LYS A 70 -14.80 -5.40 5.92
N LYS A 71 -14.08 -4.86 6.91
CA LYS A 71 -14.24 -5.21 8.31
C LYS A 71 -13.89 -4.03 9.21
N ILE A 72 -14.64 -3.90 10.30
CA ILE A 72 -14.37 -2.95 11.39
C ILE A 72 -14.15 -3.80 12.64
N SER A 73 -13.03 -3.60 13.32
CA SER A 73 -12.66 -4.33 14.54
C SER A 73 -12.42 -3.32 15.67
N TYR A 74 -13.04 -3.55 16.81
CA TYR A 74 -12.81 -2.77 18.04
C TYR A 74 -11.62 -3.34 18.79
N GLU A 75 -10.61 -2.52 19.08
CA GLU A 75 -9.58 -2.83 20.06
C GLU A 75 -10.00 -2.27 21.41
N ASN A 76 -10.88 -2.98 22.12
CA ASN A 76 -11.08 -2.73 23.54
C ASN A 76 -10.39 -3.85 24.31
N GLY A 77 -9.36 -3.47 25.08
CA GLY A 77 -8.89 -4.27 26.20
C GLY A 77 -9.95 -4.22 27.29
N GLU A 78 -10.89 -5.15 27.27
CA GLU A 78 -11.63 -5.65 28.42
C GLU A 78 -12.50 -6.84 27.99
N ALA A 79 -12.57 -7.81 28.90
CA ALA A 79 -13.13 -9.12 28.70
C ALA A 79 -14.59 -9.10 28.19
N VAL A 80 -14.85 -9.99 27.23
CA VAL A 80 -16.18 -10.35 26.74
C VAL A 80 -17.10 -10.73 27.90
N LYS A 81 -18.24 -10.05 28.03
CA LYS A 81 -19.46 -10.64 28.58
C LYS A 81 -20.68 -10.13 27.80
N HIS A 82 -21.33 -11.10 27.16
CA HIS A 82 -22.73 -11.13 26.67
C HIS A 82 -23.14 -9.94 25.77
N GLU A 83 -23.58 -10.13 24.53
CA GLU A 83 -24.75 -10.91 24.13
C GLU A 83 -24.66 -11.26 22.63
N ALA A 84 -24.86 -12.53 22.29
CA ALA A 84 -25.53 -12.99 21.06
C ALA A 84 -25.53 -14.52 21.05
N MET A 85 -26.33 -15.12 21.93
CA MET A 85 -26.79 -16.48 21.76
C MET A 85 -28.08 -16.40 20.95
N ARG A 86 -28.02 -16.69 19.64
CA ARG A 86 -29.03 -17.41 18.84
C ARG A 86 -28.65 -17.43 17.36
N GLY A 87 -28.46 -18.65 16.85
CA GLY A 87 -29.01 -19.03 15.56
C GLY A 87 -28.03 -19.18 14.39
N HIS A 88 -27.60 -20.43 14.19
CA HIS A 88 -27.24 -21.07 12.92
C HIS A 88 -25.96 -20.60 12.21
N GLU A 89 -24.88 -21.37 12.29
CA GLU A 89 -24.60 -22.62 11.55
C GLU A 89 -24.09 -22.36 10.12
N ASN A 90 -22.99 -23.06 9.81
CA ASN A 90 -22.25 -23.10 8.55
C ASN A 90 -21.36 -21.90 8.23
N MET A 91 -20.21 -21.85 8.90
CA MET A 91 -18.99 -21.41 8.23
C MET A 91 -17.92 -22.48 8.43
N LYS A 92 -17.86 -23.41 7.46
CA LYS A 92 -16.71 -24.28 7.26
C LYS A 92 -15.51 -23.37 7.08
N MET A 93 -14.57 -23.42 8.02
CA MET A 93 -13.24 -22.86 7.88
C MET A 93 -12.59 -23.64 6.74
N GLY A 94 -12.58 -23.06 5.55
CA GLY A 94 -11.93 -23.65 4.38
C GLY A 94 -10.44 -23.81 4.64
N GLU A 95 -9.95 -24.98 4.26
CA GLU A 95 -8.56 -25.40 4.22
C GLU A 95 -7.65 -24.28 3.68
N HIS A 96 -6.75 -23.79 4.53
CA HIS A 96 -5.59 -23.04 4.06
C HIS A 96 -4.48 -24.04 3.70
N GLU A 97 -4.64 -24.69 2.55
CA GLU A 97 -3.56 -25.42 1.89
C GLU A 97 -2.44 -24.45 1.46
N GLY A 98 -1.21 -24.95 1.55
CA GLY A 98 0.04 -24.20 1.41
C GLY A 98 0.24 -23.54 0.05
N HIS A 99 -0.24 -22.31 -0.09
CA HIS A 99 0.17 -21.40 -1.14
C HIS A 99 1.10 -20.31 -0.59
N ASP A 100 2.33 -20.34 -1.08
CA ASP A 100 3.29 -19.25 -1.24
C ASP A 100 2.72 -17.85 -0.90
N HIS A 101 2.89 -17.41 0.35
CA HIS A 101 2.34 -16.15 0.87
C HIS A 101 3.19 -14.92 0.46
N SER A 102 3.72 -14.91 -0.77
CA SER A 102 3.74 -13.64 -1.48
C SER A 102 2.28 -13.22 -1.62
N SER A 103 1.89 -12.05 -1.13
CA SER A 103 0.57 -11.51 -1.47
C SER A 103 0.52 -11.50 -3.00
N PRO A 104 -0.34 -12.30 -3.66
CA PRO A 104 -0.38 -12.34 -5.13
C PRO A 104 -0.62 -10.93 -5.69
N MET A 105 -1.28 -10.07 -4.90
CA MET A 105 -1.50 -8.67 -5.20
C MET A 105 -0.21 -7.83 -5.28
N GLU A 106 0.70 -7.88 -4.30
CA GLU A 106 1.92 -7.04 -4.29
C GLU A 106 2.88 -7.38 -5.43
N GLU A 107 3.11 -8.66 -5.69
CA GLU A 107 3.91 -9.09 -6.85
C GLU A 107 3.22 -8.78 -8.17
N SER A 108 1.89 -8.93 -8.24
CA SER A 108 1.14 -8.58 -9.45
C SER A 108 1.22 -7.09 -9.77
N GLU A 109 1.23 -6.22 -8.76
CA GLU A 109 1.34 -4.78 -8.95
C GLU A 109 2.70 -4.41 -9.54
N ILE A 110 3.80 -4.92 -8.97
CA ILE A 110 5.16 -4.67 -9.50
C ILE A 110 5.28 -5.22 -10.94
N LYS A 111 4.76 -6.42 -11.22
CA LYS A 111 4.76 -7.01 -12.58
C LYS A 111 3.94 -6.15 -13.55
N SER A 112 2.81 -5.58 -13.11
CA SER A 112 1.98 -4.71 -13.95
C SER A 112 2.69 -3.41 -14.31
N TRP A 113 3.34 -2.75 -13.35
CA TRP A 113 4.09 -1.51 -13.59
C TRP A 113 5.34 -1.74 -14.44
N ARG A 114 6.01 -2.88 -14.28
CA ARG A 114 7.13 -3.29 -15.16
C ARG A 114 6.68 -3.45 -16.61
N LYS A 115 5.54 -4.12 -16.85
CA LYS A 115 4.99 -4.27 -18.21
C LYS A 115 4.62 -2.92 -18.82
N LYS A 116 3.95 -2.04 -18.05
CA LYS A 116 3.58 -0.69 -18.52
C LYS A 116 4.81 0.16 -18.84
N MET A 117 5.82 0.13 -17.99
CA MET A 117 7.09 0.82 -18.22
C MET A 117 7.77 0.32 -19.50
N ALA A 118 7.84 -0.99 -19.70
CA ALA A 118 8.44 -1.57 -20.90
C ALA A 118 7.69 -1.12 -22.17
N TRP A 119 6.36 -1.23 -22.20
CA TRP A 119 5.56 -0.78 -23.34
C TRP A 119 5.63 0.74 -23.56
N ALA A 120 5.68 1.54 -22.49
CA ALA A 120 5.83 2.98 -22.60
C ALA A 120 7.15 3.33 -23.29
N TRP A 121 8.28 2.74 -22.86
CA TRP A 121 9.57 3.00 -23.50
C TRP A 121 9.69 2.45 -24.91
N VAL A 122 9.09 1.29 -25.22
CA VAL A 122 9.07 0.75 -26.58
C VAL A 122 8.44 1.75 -27.57
N ILE A 123 7.39 2.47 -27.14
CA ILE A 123 6.71 3.46 -27.98
C ILE A 123 7.39 4.83 -27.92
N THR A 124 7.90 5.23 -26.75
CA THR A 124 8.55 6.54 -26.54
C THR A 124 9.96 6.61 -27.14
N ILE A 125 10.71 5.51 -27.23
CA ILE A 125 12.07 5.52 -27.84
C ILE A 125 12.03 6.01 -29.30
N PRO A 126 11.15 5.49 -30.19
CA PRO A 126 10.98 6.04 -31.53
C PRO A 126 10.66 7.54 -31.54
N ILE A 127 9.76 8.00 -30.66
CA ILE A 127 9.42 9.43 -30.53
C ILE A 127 10.66 10.24 -30.15
N ALA A 128 11.41 9.80 -29.14
CA ALA A 128 12.61 10.47 -28.67
C ALA A 128 13.70 10.50 -29.77
N LEU A 129 13.90 9.39 -30.49
CA LEU A 129 14.84 9.34 -31.61
C LEU A 129 14.48 10.35 -32.70
N LEU A 130 13.21 10.44 -33.09
CA LEU A 130 12.74 11.43 -34.05
C LEU A 130 12.97 12.85 -33.53
N MET A 131 12.60 13.15 -32.29
CA MET A 131 12.80 14.46 -31.67
C MET A 131 14.28 14.89 -31.61
N PHE A 132 15.19 13.97 -31.27
CA PHE A 132 16.61 14.27 -31.18
C PHE A 132 17.31 14.27 -32.54
N SER A 133 16.78 13.55 -33.54
CA SER A 133 17.40 13.43 -34.87
C SER A 133 17.53 14.79 -35.58
N GLU A 134 16.51 15.63 -35.49
CA GLU A 134 16.53 16.99 -36.07
C GLU A 134 17.62 17.86 -35.44
N ARG A 135 17.86 17.71 -34.12
CA ARG A 135 18.81 18.56 -33.38
C ARG A 135 20.24 18.05 -33.40
N LEU A 136 20.46 16.73 -33.44
CA LEU A 136 21.78 16.09 -33.45
C LEU A 136 22.35 15.91 -34.86
N PHE A 137 21.50 15.56 -35.83
CA PHE A 137 21.95 15.19 -37.18
C PHE A 137 21.52 16.20 -38.25
N GLY A 138 20.64 17.16 -37.94
CA GLY A 138 20.13 18.14 -38.91
C GLY A 138 19.32 17.52 -40.05
N LEU A 139 18.93 16.25 -39.92
CA LEU A 139 18.15 15.52 -40.91
C LEU A 139 16.68 15.68 -40.59
N MET A 140 15.95 16.47 -41.38
CA MET A 140 14.48 16.41 -41.43
C MET A 140 14.09 15.11 -42.13
N LEU A 141 13.97 14.03 -41.35
CA LEU A 141 13.59 12.70 -41.88
C LEU A 141 12.20 12.72 -42.53
N PHE A 142 11.31 13.58 -42.02
CA PHE A 142 9.94 13.74 -42.49
C PHE A 142 9.53 15.21 -42.50
N GLU A 143 8.49 15.53 -43.26
CA GLU A 143 7.85 16.86 -43.24
C GLU A 143 7.25 17.15 -41.86
N GLU A 144 7.29 18.40 -41.39
CA GLU A 144 6.87 18.79 -40.02
C GLU A 144 5.46 18.26 -39.66
N LYS A 145 4.53 18.30 -40.61
CA LYS A 145 3.16 17.79 -40.40
C LYS A 145 3.10 16.28 -40.19
N ILE A 146 3.95 15.52 -40.89
CA ILE A 146 4.03 14.06 -40.79
C ILE A 146 4.66 13.70 -39.44
N THR A 147 5.71 14.41 -39.03
CA THR A 147 6.35 14.23 -37.72
C THR A 147 5.35 14.45 -36.57
N THR A 148 4.58 15.53 -36.61
CA THR A 148 3.51 15.80 -35.63
C THR A 148 2.47 14.68 -35.61
N LEU A 149 2.05 14.18 -36.79
CA LEU A 149 1.08 13.09 -36.87
C LEU A 149 1.64 11.80 -36.23
N ILE A 150 2.91 11.49 -36.45
CA ILE A 150 3.60 10.36 -35.82
C ILE A 150 3.60 10.51 -34.29
N PHE A 151 3.90 11.70 -33.77
CA PHE A 151 3.88 11.98 -32.33
C PHE A 151 2.50 11.85 -31.71
N LEU A 152 1.43 12.28 -32.40
CA LEU A 152 0.06 12.08 -31.94
C LEU A 152 -0.29 10.59 -31.89
N VAL A 153 -0.04 9.86 -32.97
CA VAL A 153 -0.39 8.43 -33.07
C VAL A 153 0.37 7.58 -32.04
N LEU A 154 1.68 7.79 -31.91
CA LEU A 154 2.49 7.06 -30.94
C LEU A 154 2.32 7.58 -29.50
N GLY A 155 2.09 8.88 -29.33
CA GLY A 155 1.88 9.49 -28.01
C GLY A 155 0.56 9.08 -27.37
N PHE A 156 -0.49 8.85 -28.17
CA PHE A 156 -1.81 8.46 -27.68
C PHE A 156 -1.81 7.23 -26.75
N PRO A 157 -1.26 6.06 -27.13
CA PRO A 157 -1.22 4.89 -26.25
C PRO A 157 -0.38 5.12 -24.99
N VAL A 158 0.68 5.93 -25.05
CA VAL A 158 1.52 6.23 -23.89
C VAL A 158 0.78 7.10 -22.89
N VAL A 159 0.19 8.21 -23.35
CA VAL A 159 -0.49 9.20 -22.49
C VAL A 159 -1.82 8.66 -21.98
N PHE A 160 -2.68 8.14 -22.85
CA PHE A 160 -4.06 7.83 -22.49
C PHE A 160 -4.30 6.38 -22.08
N LEU A 161 -3.62 5.40 -22.67
CA LEU A 161 -3.82 3.98 -22.31
C LEU A 161 -2.93 3.57 -21.14
N LEU A 162 -1.61 3.74 -21.29
CA LEU A 162 -0.64 3.40 -20.23
C LEU A 162 -0.72 4.38 -19.06
N GLY A 163 -0.88 5.67 -19.35
CA GLY A 163 -1.07 6.75 -18.37
C GLY A 163 -2.48 6.88 -17.79
N PHE A 164 -3.44 6.04 -18.18
CA PHE A 164 -4.84 6.16 -17.74
C PHE A 164 -4.99 6.23 -16.21
N GLN A 165 -4.21 5.43 -15.47
CA GLN A 165 -4.26 5.42 -14.01
C GLN A 165 -3.79 6.74 -13.40
N THR A 166 -2.75 7.37 -13.97
CA THR A 166 -2.27 8.70 -13.57
C THR A 166 -3.33 9.75 -13.83
N ILE A 167 -3.95 9.73 -15.01
CA ILE A 167 -5.02 10.67 -15.38
C ILE A 167 -6.20 10.52 -14.42
N LYS A 168 -6.69 9.30 -14.21
CA LYS A 168 -7.78 9.01 -13.28
C LYS A 168 -7.44 9.44 -11.84
N GLY A 169 -6.21 9.20 -11.40
CA GLY A 169 -5.70 9.61 -10.08
C GLY A 169 -5.66 11.13 -9.90
N GLY A 170 -5.24 11.86 -10.94
CA GLY A 170 -5.20 13.32 -10.95
C GLY A 170 -6.59 13.95 -10.88
N PHE A 171 -7.51 13.56 -11.78
CA PHE A 171 -8.87 14.12 -11.81
C PHE A 171 -9.68 13.80 -10.56
N LYS A 172 -9.46 12.62 -9.95
CA LYS A 172 -10.06 12.27 -8.67
C LYS A 172 -9.54 13.15 -7.52
N GLY A 173 -8.26 13.53 -7.54
CA GLY A 173 -7.68 14.49 -6.61
C GLY A 173 -8.31 15.87 -6.75
N LEU A 174 -8.48 16.34 -7.98
CA LEU A 174 -9.12 17.63 -8.28
C LEU A 174 -10.55 17.73 -7.73
N LYS A 175 -11.38 16.69 -7.91
CA LYS A 175 -12.76 16.65 -7.39
C LYS A 175 -12.82 16.81 -5.87
N ASN A 176 -11.78 16.36 -5.17
CA ASN A 176 -11.71 16.36 -3.71
C ASN A 176 -10.85 17.51 -3.15
N PHE A 177 -10.50 18.52 -3.97
CA PHE A 177 -9.61 19.64 -3.62
C PHE A 177 -8.27 19.17 -3.01
N TYR A 178 -7.71 18.09 -3.57
CA TYR A 178 -6.41 17.56 -3.17
C TYR A 178 -5.49 17.46 -4.37
N PHE A 179 -4.42 18.24 -4.35
CA PHE A 179 -3.45 18.31 -5.46
C PHE A 179 -2.34 17.30 -5.20
N ASN A 180 -2.32 16.24 -5.98
CA ASN A 180 -1.32 15.18 -5.93
C ASN A 180 -0.35 15.28 -7.12
N MET A 181 0.77 14.55 -7.06
CA MET A 181 1.74 14.48 -8.16
C MET A 181 1.10 14.02 -9.49
N ASP A 182 0.10 13.14 -9.42
CA ASP A 182 -0.61 12.62 -10.59
C ASP A 182 -1.36 13.71 -11.35
N LEU A 183 -1.94 14.72 -10.66
CA LEU A 183 -2.68 15.82 -11.29
C LEU A 183 -1.78 16.73 -12.11
N LEU A 184 -0.59 17.08 -11.60
CA LEU A 184 0.36 17.93 -12.31
C LEU A 184 0.81 17.26 -13.61
N ILE A 185 1.17 15.97 -13.53
CA ILE A 185 1.61 15.19 -14.68
C ILE A 185 0.46 14.98 -15.66
N ALA A 186 -0.75 14.68 -15.19
CA ALA A 186 -1.92 14.51 -16.05
C ALA A 186 -2.24 15.78 -16.83
N LEU A 187 -2.31 16.94 -16.16
CA LEU A 187 -2.58 18.21 -16.84
C LEU A 187 -1.47 18.57 -17.83
N GLY A 188 -0.20 18.51 -17.42
CA GLY A 188 0.92 18.84 -18.29
C GLY A 188 1.00 17.95 -19.53
N THR A 189 0.83 16.64 -19.37
CA THR A 189 0.88 15.69 -20.50
C THR A 189 -0.34 15.80 -21.41
N ILE A 190 -1.54 16.00 -20.86
CA ILE A 190 -2.74 16.19 -21.68
C ILE A 190 -2.63 17.48 -22.49
N ILE A 191 -2.32 18.61 -21.84
CA ILE A 191 -2.20 19.92 -22.50
C ILE A 191 -1.11 19.86 -23.58
N ALA A 192 0.06 19.32 -23.26
CA ALA A 192 1.14 19.14 -24.22
C ALA A 192 0.73 18.24 -25.40
N TYR A 193 0.01 17.14 -25.16
CA TYR A 193 -0.52 16.30 -26.25
C TYR A 193 -1.46 17.08 -27.17
N PHE A 194 -2.37 17.88 -26.61
CA PHE A 194 -3.33 18.67 -27.39
C PHE A 194 -2.67 19.76 -28.25
N THR A 195 -1.46 20.23 -27.92
CA THR A 195 -0.74 21.19 -28.77
C THR A 195 -0.46 20.64 -30.17
N GLY A 196 -0.19 19.33 -30.29
CA GLY A 196 0.00 18.67 -31.59
C GLY A 196 -1.27 18.59 -32.42
N ILE A 197 -2.46 18.68 -31.81
CA ILE A 197 -3.73 18.79 -32.53
C ILE A 197 -3.98 20.26 -32.91
N LEU A 198 -3.68 21.19 -32.01
CA LEU A 198 -3.94 22.61 -32.19
C LEU A 198 -3.04 23.25 -33.27
N ILE A 199 -1.84 22.71 -33.53
CA ILE A 199 -0.94 23.22 -34.58
C ILE A 199 -1.56 23.20 -35.99
N PHE A 200 -2.56 22.34 -36.24
CA PHE A 200 -3.29 22.31 -37.51
C PHE A 200 -4.23 23.51 -37.69
N PHE A 201 -4.57 24.22 -36.61
CA PHE A 201 -5.52 25.33 -36.60
C PHE A 201 -4.88 26.66 -36.17
N LEU A 202 -3.85 26.61 -35.33
CA LEU A 202 -3.19 27.77 -34.74
C LEU A 202 -1.66 27.66 -34.95
N PRO A 203 -0.95 28.78 -35.19
CA PRO A 203 0.51 28.79 -35.34
C PRO A 203 1.20 28.67 -33.97
N ILE A 204 1.10 27.49 -33.37
CA ILE A 204 1.73 27.15 -32.08
C ILE A 204 2.78 26.05 -32.28
N LYS A 205 3.67 25.88 -31.30
CA LYS A 205 4.65 24.78 -31.33
C LYS A 205 4.03 23.46 -30.88
N ASP A 206 4.50 22.36 -31.46
CA ASP A 206 4.11 21.02 -31.06
C ASP A 206 4.92 20.53 -29.85
N TYR A 207 4.22 20.10 -28.80
CA TYR A 207 4.77 19.48 -27.60
C TYR A 207 4.25 18.05 -27.38
N SER A 208 3.57 17.47 -28.38
CA SER A 208 2.97 16.13 -28.27
C SER A 208 4.02 15.04 -28.00
N GLY A 209 5.19 15.11 -28.66
CA GLY A 209 6.31 14.19 -28.37
C GLY A 209 6.83 14.29 -26.93
N VAL A 210 6.91 15.51 -26.38
CA VAL A 210 7.32 15.76 -24.99
C VAL A 210 6.33 15.13 -24.00
N SER A 211 5.03 15.18 -24.30
CA SER A 211 3.99 14.59 -23.45
C SER A 211 4.18 13.09 -23.22
N ALA A 212 4.52 12.35 -24.28
CA ALA A 212 4.79 10.92 -24.21
C ALA A 212 6.06 10.62 -23.40
N MET A 213 7.08 11.47 -23.51
CA MET A 213 8.33 11.33 -22.76
C MET A 213 8.13 11.56 -21.26
N ILE A 214 7.42 12.63 -20.89
CA ILE A 214 7.08 12.93 -19.48
C ILE A 214 6.29 11.76 -18.88
N MET A 215 5.28 11.25 -19.60
CA MET A 215 4.48 10.14 -19.10
C MET A 215 5.30 8.85 -18.95
N ALA A 216 6.19 8.53 -19.89
CA ALA A 216 7.05 7.34 -19.80
C ALA A 216 8.03 7.40 -18.62
N ILE A 217 8.66 8.56 -18.39
CA ILE A 217 9.53 8.79 -17.22
C ILE A 217 8.71 8.68 -15.93
N PHE A 218 7.51 9.24 -15.91
CA PHE A 218 6.65 9.15 -14.74
C PHE A 218 6.21 7.71 -14.41
N ILE A 219 5.81 6.92 -15.42
CA ILE A 219 5.49 5.49 -15.27
C ILE A 219 6.72 4.72 -14.74
N THR A 220 7.92 5.08 -15.19
CA THR A 220 9.18 4.52 -14.67
C THR A 220 9.35 4.85 -13.19
N GLY A 221 9.09 6.09 -12.78
CA GLY A 221 9.06 6.51 -11.38
C GLY A 221 8.09 5.67 -10.53
N LYS A 222 6.87 5.43 -11.03
CA LYS A 222 5.87 4.57 -10.36
C LYS A 222 6.35 3.12 -10.21
N PHE A 223 7.07 2.58 -11.21
CA PHE A 223 7.68 1.26 -11.09
C PHE A 223 8.76 1.21 -9.99
N ILE A 224 9.64 2.21 -9.94
CA ILE A 224 10.68 2.31 -8.90
C ILE A 224 10.03 2.43 -7.52
N GLU A 225 8.99 3.27 -7.40
CA GLU A 225 8.21 3.46 -6.17
C GLU A 225 7.58 2.15 -5.70
N ALA A 226 6.93 1.40 -6.61
CA ALA A 226 6.33 0.11 -6.31
C ALA A 226 7.38 -0.93 -5.87
N LYS A 227 8.53 -0.98 -6.56
CA LYS A 227 9.64 -1.88 -6.23
C LYS A 227 10.22 -1.58 -4.84
N ALA A 228 10.46 -0.31 -4.53
CA ALA A 228 10.99 0.11 -3.24
C ALA A 228 10.04 -0.21 -2.08
N ARG A 229 8.72 -0.06 -2.28
CA ARG A 229 7.71 -0.44 -1.27
C ARG A 229 7.63 -1.94 -1.04
N GLY A 230 7.68 -2.75 -2.10
CA GLY A 230 7.58 -4.21 -2.00
C GLY A 230 8.69 -4.83 -1.13
N GLN A 231 9.91 -4.28 -1.19
CA GLN A 231 11.05 -4.78 -0.42
C GLN A 231 10.88 -4.57 1.09
N ALA A 232 10.29 -3.45 1.53
CA ALA A 232 10.10 -3.16 2.95
C ALA A 232 9.05 -4.07 3.62
N GLY A 233 8.01 -4.49 2.88
CA GLY A 233 6.95 -5.35 3.41
C GLY A 233 7.35 -6.83 3.54
N GLN A 234 8.31 -7.29 2.76
CA GLN A 234 8.72 -8.71 2.73
C GLN A 234 9.46 -9.15 4.00
N GLU A 235 10.24 -8.28 4.63
CA GLU A 235 11.01 -8.63 5.83
C GLU A 235 10.13 -8.86 7.07
N ILE A 236 8.98 -8.18 7.18
CA ILE A 236 8.00 -8.48 8.23
C ILE A 236 7.38 -9.86 8.01
N LYS A 237 7.08 -10.22 6.76
CA LYS A 237 6.43 -11.50 6.42
C LYS A 237 7.31 -12.70 6.76
N LYS A 238 8.64 -12.58 6.60
CA LYS A 238 9.59 -13.60 7.06
C LYS A 238 9.47 -13.89 8.56
N LEU A 239 9.13 -12.89 9.39
CA LEU A 239 8.88 -13.11 10.81
C LEU A 239 7.59 -13.91 11.07
N LEU A 240 6.58 -13.82 10.19
CA LEU A 240 5.34 -14.59 10.28
C LEU A 240 5.54 -16.07 9.90
N GLU A 241 6.49 -16.35 9.00
CA GLU A 241 6.84 -17.71 8.56
C GLU A 241 7.63 -18.49 9.63
N LEU A 242 8.06 -17.82 10.71
CA LEU A 242 8.77 -18.46 11.81
C LEU A 242 7.86 -19.32 12.70
N GLY A 243 6.54 -19.07 12.69
CA GLY A 243 5.56 -19.82 13.49
C GLY A 243 5.47 -21.31 13.10
N ALA A 244 5.21 -22.18 14.07
CA ALA A 244 4.90 -23.58 13.80
C ALA A 244 3.49 -23.71 13.17
N LYS A 245 3.34 -24.59 12.18
CA LYS A 245 2.04 -24.82 11.51
C LYS A 245 1.19 -25.85 12.23
N ASN A 246 1.82 -26.92 12.70
CA ASN A 246 1.19 -28.03 13.41
C ASN A 246 1.77 -28.15 14.82
N ALA A 247 1.02 -28.80 15.70
CA ALA A 247 1.44 -29.16 17.04
C ALA A 247 0.99 -30.58 17.37
N VAL A 248 1.85 -31.33 18.06
CA VAL A 248 1.48 -32.62 18.63
C VAL A 248 0.95 -32.39 20.04
N VAL A 249 -0.32 -32.71 20.27
CA VAL A 249 -0.97 -32.57 21.58
C VAL A 249 -1.34 -33.92 22.17
N LEU A 250 -1.29 -34.01 23.50
CA LEU A 250 -1.73 -35.17 24.26
C LEU A 250 -3.20 -34.97 24.68
N ARG A 251 -4.12 -35.58 23.94
CA ARG A 251 -5.56 -35.62 24.29
C ARG A 251 -5.98 -37.07 24.51
N ASN A 252 -6.72 -37.34 25.58
CA ASN A 252 -7.18 -38.72 25.92
C ASN A 252 -6.05 -39.76 25.97
N LYS A 253 -4.85 -39.38 26.47
CA LYS A 253 -3.63 -40.22 26.52
C LYS A 253 -3.12 -40.70 25.15
N LYS A 254 -3.56 -40.07 24.05
CA LYS A 254 -3.03 -40.30 22.71
C LYS A 254 -2.38 -39.03 22.18
N GLU A 255 -1.29 -39.20 21.44
CA GLU A 255 -0.64 -38.13 20.69
C GLU A 255 -1.42 -37.90 19.40
N ILE A 256 -1.85 -36.67 19.18
CA ILE A 256 -2.61 -36.26 18.00
C ILE A 256 -1.93 -35.01 17.43
N GLU A 257 -1.58 -35.06 16.16
CA GLU A 257 -1.13 -33.86 15.44
C GLU A 257 -2.34 -33.03 15.03
N ILE A 258 -2.36 -31.77 15.43
CA ILE A 258 -3.42 -30.80 15.11
C ILE A 258 -2.81 -29.51 14.55
N PRO A 259 -3.56 -28.77 13.72
CA PRO A 259 -3.16 -27.42 13.33
C PRO A 259 -3.04 -26.49 14.55
N ILE A 260 -2.11 -25.53 14.51
CA ILE A 260 -1.89 -24.58 15.61
C ILE A 260 -3.16 -23.78 15.98
N SER A 261 -4.05 -23.56 15.01
CA SER A 261 -5.33 -22.88 15.19
C SER A 261 -6.34 -23.65 16.04
N GLU A 262 -6.16 -24.96 16.21
CA GLU A 262 -7.05 -25.83 16.99
C GLU A 262 -6.56 -26.08 18.42
N ILE A 263 -5.39 -25.54 18.77
CA ILE A 263 -4.85 -25.61 20.13
C ILE A 263 -5.75 -24.77 21.06
N LYS A 264 -6.10 -25.35 22.19
CA LYS A 264 -6.84 -24.68 23.25
C LYS A 264 -5.93 -24.44 24.45
N ILE A 265 -6.23 -23.37 25.20
CA ILE A 265 -5.57 -23.12 26.48
C ILE A 265 -5.78 -24.35 27.37
N GLY A 266 -4.68 -24.86 27.93
CA GLY A 266 -4.66 -26.06 28.75
C GLY A 266 -4.32 -27.35 28.01
N ASP A 267 -4.27 -27.37 26.67
CA ASP A 267 -3.73 -28.53 25.94
C ASP A 267 -2.26 -28.76 26.33
N VAL A 268 -1.87 -30.03 26.48
CA VAL A 268 -0.48 -30.41 26.72
C VAL A 268 0.16 -30.78 25.39
N MET A 269 1.06 -29.94 24.91
CA MET A 269 1.86 -30.16 23.71
C MET A 269 3.08 -31.00 24.06
N ILE A 270 3.48 -31.88 23.14
CA ILE A 270 4.73 -32.64 23.22
C ILE A 270 5.69 -32.04 22.20
N ILE A 271 6.82 -31.55 22.66
CA ILE A 271 7.85 -30.94 21.83
C ILE A 271 9.10 -31.81 21.90
N LYS A 272 9.51 -32.36 20.75
CA LYS A 272 10.70 -33.18 20.63
C LYS A 272 11.96 -32.33 20.40
N PRO A 273 13.16 -32.90 20.63
CA PRO A 273 14.42 -32.31 20.21
C PRO A 273 14.39 -31.83 18.75
N GLY A 274 14.78 -30.58 18.50
CA GLY A 274 14.79 -29.93 17.19
C GLY A 274 13.45 -29.33 16.74
N GLU A 275 12.35 -29.56 17.47
CA GLU A 275 11.04 -29.01 17.10
C GLU A 275 10.86 -27.58 17.61
N LYS A 276 10.08 -26.79 16.86
CA LYS A 276 9.64 -25.48 17.30
C LYS A 276 8.53 -25.61 18.33
N ILE A 277 8.60 -24.81 19.38
CA ILE A 277 7.52 -24.71 20.36
C ILE A 277 6.32 -24.02 19.68
N PRO A 278 5.14 -24.66 19.59
CA PRO A 278 4.05 -24.09 18.79
C PRO A 278 3.49 -22.79 19.36
N THR A 279 3.30 -22.74 20.68
CA THR A 279 2.65 -21.61 21.35
C THR A 279 3.24 -21.40 22.74
N ASP A 280 2.93 -20.26 23.35
CA ASP A 280 3.45 -19.93 24.68
C ASP A 280 2.81 -20.82 25.74
N GLY A 281 3.62 -21.30 26.68
CA GLY A 281 3.14 -22.23 27.69
C GLY A 281 4.07 -22.42 28.87
N ILE A 282 3.71 -23.36 29.72
CA ILE A 282 4.45 -23.72 30.93
C ILE A 282 4.86 -25.18 30.83
N VAL A 283 6.12 -25.50 31.13
CA VAL A 283 6.61 -26.88 31.15
C VAL A 283 5.95 -27.63 32.31
N VAL A 284 5.20 -28.69 32.00
CA VAL A 284 4.56 -29.56 33.00
C VAL A 284 5.37 -30.81 33.30
N LYS A 285 6.22 -31.24 32.36
CA LYS A 285 7.11 -32.41 32.49
C LYS A 285 8.25 -32.31 31.47
N GLY A 286 9.41 -32.86 31.82
CA GLY A 286 10.61 -32.85 30.98
C GLY A 286 11.61 -31.79 31.41
N GLU A 287 12.82 -31.90 30.87
CA GLU A 287 13.92 -30.98 31.03
C GLU A 287 14.66 -30.92 29.69
N SER A 288 14.95 -29.70 29.24
CA SER A 288 15.63 -29.46 27.96
C SER A 288 16.18 -28.04 27.92
N SER A 289 17.16 -27.81 27.04
CA SER A 289 17.60 -26.47 26.67
C SER A 289 16.74 -25.94 25.50
N VAL A 290 16.37 -24.65 25.56
CA VAL A 290 15.56 -23.98 24.56
C VAL A 290 16.33 -22.79 23.99
N ASP A 291 16.46 -22.76 22.67
CA ASP A 291 17.05 -21.67 21.92
C ASP A 291 16.03 -20.54 21.74
N GLU A 292 16.19 -19.49 22.55
CA GLU A 292 15.38 -18.29 22.52
C GLU A 292 16.04 -17.16 21.69
N SER A 293 17.14 -17.42 20.98
CA SER A 293 17.94 -16.40 20.27
C SER A 293 17.15 -15.57 19.26
N MET A 294 16.15 -16.18 18.62
CA MET A 294 15.25 -15.49 17.67
C MET A 294 14.35 -14.43 18.33
N VAL A 295 14.14 -14.54 19.65
CA VAL A 295 13.23 -13.69 20.42
C VAL A 295 13.99 -12.76 21.35
N THR A 296 14.95 -13.28 22.11
CA THR A 296 15.73 -12.54 23.10
C THR A 296 17.01 -11.97 22.54
N GLY A 297 17.54 -12.53 21.45
CA GLY A 297 18.85 -12.19 20.90
C GLY A 297 20.03 -12.83 21.65
N GLU A 298 19.78 -13.58 22.71
CA GLU A 298 20.83 -14.26 23.48
C GLU A 298 21.25 -15.55 22.75
N SER A 299 22.55 -15.73 22.48
CA SER A 299 23.05 -16.89 21.74
C SER A 299 23.17 -18.17 22.58
N VAL A 300 23.05 -18.07 23.90
CA VAL A 300 23.17 -19.21 24.82
C VAL A 300 21.76 -19.76 25.09
N PRO A 301 21.49 -21.04 24.78
CA PRO A 301 20.23 -21.69 25.10
C PRO A 301 19.94 -21.63 26.61
N ARG A 302 18.67 -21.46 26.96
CA ARG A 302 18.23 -21.49 28.36
C ARG A 302 17.68 -22.86 28.72
N ASP A 303 18.14 -23.39 29.85
CA ASP A 303 17.58 -24.58 30.43
C ASP A 303 16.14 -24.32 30.92
N LYS A 304 15.25 -25.27 30.65
CA LYS A 304 13.84 -25.25 31.04
C LYS A 304 13.50 -26.52 31.79
N VAL A 305 13.01 -26.34 33.01
CA VAL A 305 12.50 -27.41 33.86
C VAL A 305 11.01 -27.22 34.13
N LYS A 306 10.41 -28.19 34.82
CA LYS A 306 9.00 -28.12 35.22
C LYS A 306 8.69 -26.83 35.98
N GLY A 307 7.69 -26.09 35.51
CA GLY A 307 7.25 -24.81 36.05
C GLY A 307 7.75 -23.60 35.27
N ASP A 308 8.74 -23.77 34.40
CA ASP A 308 9.28 -22.66 33.60
C ASP A 308 8.37 -22.31 32.41
N ASN A 309 8.39 -21.03 32.06
CA ASN A 309 7.71 -20.52 30.86
C ASN A 309 8.55 -20.80 29.60
N VAL A 310 7.87 -21.16 28.53
CA VAL A 310 8.43 -21.26 27.18
C VAL A 310 7.67 -20.36 26.22
N ILE A 311 8.42 -19.82 25.25
CA ILE A 311 7.91 -18.87 24.26
C ILE A 311 7.65 -19.63 22.96
N GLY A 312 6.55 -19.32 22.26
CA GLY A 312 6.27 -19.88 20.96
C GLY A 312 7.31 -19.47 19.90
N SER A 313 7.53 -20.36 18.93
CA SER A 313 8.49 -20.22 17.83
C SER A 313 9.98 -20.28 18.21
N THR A 314 10.31 -20.57 19.47
CA THR A 314 11.66 -20.96 19.89
C THR A 314 11.90 -22.44 19.59
N ILE A 315 13.17 -22.86 19.59
CA ILE A 315 13.55 -24.22 19.21
C ILE A 315 13.97 -25.00 20.45
N ASN A 316 13.34 -26.15 20.65
CA ASN A 316 13.75 -27.09 21.68
C ASN A 316 14.99 -27.88 21.20
N GLN A 317 16.04 -28.03 22.00
CA GLN A 317 17.28 -28.67 21.55
C GLN A 317 17.44 -30.12 22.03
N ASP A 318 17.63 -30.37 23.32
CA ASP A 318 18.19 -31.65 23.80
C ASP A 318 17.15 -32.69 24.25
N GLY A 319 16.16 -32.28 25.03
CA GLY A 319 15.20 -33.15 25.72
C GLY A 319 13.77 -33.05 25.19
N ILE A 320 12.88 -33.93 25.64
CA ILE A 320 11.44 -33.86 25.33
C ILE A 320 10.76 -32.98 26.38
N LEU A 321 10.03 -31.96 25.93
CA LEU A 321 9.24 -31.10 26.78
C LEU A 321 7.75 -31.39 26.62
N TYR A 322 7.05 -31.47 27.74
CA TYR A 322 5.59 -31.44 27.79
C TYR A 322 5.20 -30.05 28.26
N VAL A 323 4.54 -29.29 27.40
CA VAL A 323 4.22 -27.88 27.64
C VAL A 323 2.71 -27.70 27.61
N GLN A 324 2.16 -27.17 28.69
CA GLN A 324 0.76 -26.78 28.72
C GLN A 324 0.58 -25.39 28.09
N ALA A 325 -0.24 -25.29 27.06
CA ALA A 325 -0.53 -24.03 26.38
C ALA A 325 -1.21 -23.03 27.33
N ASN A 326 -0.62 -21.85 27.48
CA ASN A 326 -1.15 -20.78 28.35
C ASN A 326 -1.70 -19.61 27.52
N LYS A 327 -0.98 -19.19 26.47
CA LYS A 327 -1.41 -18.13 25.55
C LYS A 327 -1.36 -18.66 24.13
N ILE A 328 -2.40 -18.38 23.35
CA ILE A 328 -2.58 -18.88 21.98
C ILE A 328 -2.95 -17.76 21.01
N GLY A 329 -2.68 -17.96 19.72
CA GLY A 329 -3.02 -16.99 18.68
C GLY A 329 -2.48 -15.60 18.98
N LYS A 330 -3.39 -14.60 19.01
CA LYS A 330 -3.05 -13.17 19.17
C LYS A 330 -2.43 -12.81 20.53
N ASP A 331 -2.59 -13.67 21.53
CA ASP A 331 -2.10 -13.43 22.89
C ASP A 331 -0.67 -13.94 23.09
N THR A 332 -0.09 -14.62 22.10
CA THR A 332 1.29 -15.09 22.13
C THR A 332 2.29 -13.93 22.11
N PHE A 333 3.47 -14.15 22.69
CA PHE A 333 4.57 -13.19 22.68
C PHE A 333 4.94 -12.78 21.25
N LEU A 334 5.10 -13.74 20.35
CA LEU A 334 5.42 -13.46 18.95
C LEU A 334 4.35 -12.58 18.28
N SER A 335 3.06 -12.88 18.49
CA SER A 335 1.97 -12.05 17.95
C SER A 335 1.99 -10.63 18.52
N HIS A 336 2.38 -10.46 19.78
CA HIS A 336 2.54 -9.15 20.39
C HIS A 336 3.70 -8.37 19.76
N ILE A 337 4.85 -9.01 19.55
CA ILE A 337 6.00 -8.40 18.85
C ILE A 337 5.61 -8.01 17.43
N ILE A 338 4.95 -8.90 16.68
CA ILE A 338 4.44 -8.61 15.33
C ILE A 338 3.54 -7.37 15.37
N LYS A 339 2.61 -7.29 16.33
CA LYS A 339 1.70 -6.15 16.47
C LYS A 339 2.45 -4.85 16.78
N LEU A 340 3.46 -4.90 17.65
CA LEU A 340 4.30 -3.73 17.98
C LEU A 340 5.06 -3.24 16.74
N VAL A 341 5.66 -4.16 15.99
CA VAL A 341 6.37 -3.85 14.74
C VAL A 341 5.41 -3.30 13.69
N GLU A 342 4.24 -3.91 13.49
CA GLU A 342 3.20 -3.46 12.55
C GLU A 342 2.72 -2.05 12.92
N THR A 343 2.52 -1.77 14.21
CA THR A 343 2.10 -0.44 14.70
C THR A 343 3.18 0.61 14.48
N ALA A 344 4.46 0.26 14.70
CA ALA A 344 5.59 1.15 14.45
C ALA A 344 5.76 1.47 12.96
N GLN A 345 5.62 0.47 12.10
CA GLN A 345 5.74 0.61 10.64
C GLN A 345 4.49 1.20 9.96
N GLY A 346 3.34 1.21 10.64
CA GLY A 346 2.11 1.86 10.19
C GLY A 346 2.17 3.40 10.20
N SER A 347 3.31 3.99 10.56
CA SER A 347 3.56 5.42 10.45
C SER A 347 4.02 5.77 9.03
N LYS A 348 3.41 6.80 8.41
CA LYS A 348 3.80 7.24 7.06
C LYS A 348 5.29 7.57 7.02
N ILE A 349 5.95 7.16 5.94
CA ILE A 349 7.34 7.54 5.66
C ILE A 349 7.40 9.08 5.58
N PRO A 350 8.16 9.77 6.45
CA PRO A 350 8.15 11.23 6.58
C PRO A 350 8.44 11.97 5.27
N ILE A 351 9.28 11.39 4.41
CA ILE A 351 9.67 12.00 3.13
C ILE A 351 8.50 12.11 2.15
N GLN A 352 7.56 11.17 2.18
CA GLN A 352 6.41 11.19 1.28
C GLN A 352 5.38 12.24 1.71
N ALA A 353 5.13 12.36 3.01
CA ALA A 353 4.25 13.40 3.55
C ALA A 353 4.77 14.81 3.26
N PHE A 354 6.10 14.98 3.24
CA PHE A 354 6.75 16.21 2.80
C PHE A 354 6.50 16.49 1.31
N ALA A 355 6.74 15.51 0.43
CA ALA A 355 6.52 15.67 -1.01
C ALA A 355 5.06 16.04 -1.35
N ASP A 356 4.08 15.39 -0.71
CA ASP A 356 2.66 15.70 -0.88
C ASP A 356 2.32 17.11 -0.38
N ARG A 357 2.96 17.59 0.69
CA ARG A 357 2.75 18.96 1.20
C ARG A 357 3.27 20.00 0.22
N VAL A 358 4.44 19.75 -0.38
CA VAL A 358 5.02 20.63 -1.39
C VAL A 358 4.12 20.68 -2.63
N THR A 359 3.65 19.53 -3.14
CA THR A 359 2.75 19.52 -4.32
C THR A 359 1.42 20.23 -4.05
N ASN A 360 0.87 20.12 -2.84
CA ASN A 360 -0.37 20.82 -2.49
C ASN A 360 -0.27 22.35 -2.50
N ILE A 361 0.92 22.92 -2.41
CA ILE A 361 1.15 24.37 -2.52
C ILE A 361 1.60 24.72 -3.94
N PHE A 362 2.52 23.93 -4.50
CA PHE A 362 3.14 24.18 -5.79
C PHE A 362 2.15 24.10 -6.95
N VAL A 363 1.31 23.05 -7.00
CA VAL A 363 0.39 22.83 -8.13
C VAL A 363 -0.65 23.96 -8.25
N PRO A 364 -1.35 24.39 -7.18
CA PRO A 364 -2.20 25.58 -7.27
C PRO A 364 -1.45 26.84 -7.68
N GLY A 365 -0.22 27.02 -7.18
CA GLY A 365 0.64 28.14 -7.54
C GLY A 365 0.89 28.21 -9.05
N VAL A 366 1.31 27.11 -9.66
CA VAL A 366 1.55 27.02 -11.12
C VAL A 366 0.26 27.28 -11.89
N LEU A 367 -0.88 26.74 -11.47
CA LEU A 367 -2.17 26.99 -12.13
C LEU A 367 -2.58 28.46 -12.08
N VAL A 368 -2.36 29.15 -10.95
CA VAL A 368 -2.62 30.59 -10.83
C VAL A 368 -1.70 31.38 -11.77
N ILE A 369 -0.40 31.07 -11.81
CA ILE A 369 0.54 31.73 -12.72
C ILE A 369 0.16 31.46 -14.18
N THR A 370 -0.28 30.25 -14.52
CA THR A 370 -0.76 29.88 -15.86
C THR A 370 -1.91 30.78 -16.31
N VAL A 371 -2.92 30.95 -15.44
CA VAL A 371 -4.09 31.81 -15.71
C VAL A 371 -3.69 33.28 -15.80
N LEU A 372 -2.83 33.76 -14.90
CA LEU A 372 -2.33 35.14 -14.94
C LEU A 372 -1.53 35.42 -16.22
N THR A 373 -0.70 34.48 -16.64
CA THR A 373 0.06 34.57 -17.89
C THR A 373 -0.88 34.60 -19.10
N PHE A 374 -1.90 33.73 -19.12
CA PHE A 374 -2.91 33.75 -20.18
C PHE A 374 -3.62 35.12 -20.27
N ILE A 375 -4.11 35.63 -19.13
CA ILE A 375 -4.81 36.92 -19.04
C ILE A 375 -3.89 38.09 -19.42
N GLY A 376 -2.63 38.07 -18.96
CA GLY A 376 -1.65 39.10 -19.30
C GLY A 376 -1.36 39.12 -20.80
N TRP A 377 -1.08 37.96 -21.39
CA TRP A 377 -0.76 37.88 -22.81
C TRP A 377 -1.93 38.19 -23.72
N ILE A 378 -3.16 37.78 -23.39
CA ILE A 378 -4.33 38.15 -24.20
C ILE A 378 -4.59 39.66 -24.14
N TYR A 379 -4.36 40.30 -22.99
CA TYR A 379 -4.53 41.74 -22.82
C TYR A 379 -3.49 42.55 -23.61
N PHE A 380 -2.21 42.14 -23.59
CA PHE A 380 -1.14 42.89 -24.27
C PHE A 380 -1.00 42.58 -25.76
N THR A 381 -1.13 41.31 -26.16
CA THR A 381 -0.88 40.90 -27.55
C THR A 381 -2.14 40.84 -28.41
N GLN A 382 -3.34 40.83 -27.80
CA GLN A 382 -4.63 40.63 -28.46
C GLN A 382 -4.69 39.40 -29.38
N ASN A 383 -3.74 38.48 -29.25
CA ASN A 383 -3.62 37.30 -30.08
C ASN A 383 -3.76 36.06 -29.21
N LEU A 384 -4.77 35.26 -29.53
CA LEU A 384 -5.11 34.05 -28.80
C LEU A 384 -3.99 33.01 -28.87
N SER A 385 -3.26 32.95 -29.99
CA SER A 385 -2.20 31.95 -30.21
C SER A 385 -1.00 32.21 -29.32
N SER A 386 -0.58 33.46 -29.17
CA SER A 386 0.53 33.84 -28.27
C SER A 386 0.14 33.69 -26.81
N ALA A 387 -1.10 34.03 -26.45
CA ALA A 387 -1.60 33.84 -25.09
C ALA A 387 -1.65 32.36 -24.68
N LEU A 388 -2.16 31.48 -25.57
CA LEU A 388 -2.16 30.04 -25.33
C LEU A 388 -0.75 29.46 -25.27
N ALA A 389 0.14 29.84 -26.19
CA ALA A 389 1.52 29.36 -26.21
C ALA A 389 2.27 29.75 -24.92
N ALA A 390 2.09 30.99 -24.46
CA ALA A 390 2.69 31.46 -23.22
C ALA A 390 2.13 30.75 -21.99
N SER A 391 0.80 30.54 -21.91
CA SER A 391 0.20 29.84 -20.78
C SER A 391 0.57 28.35 -20.72
N ILE A 392 0.71 27.69 -21.88
CA ILE A 392 1.09 26.27 -21.95
C ILE A 392 2.56 26.05 -21.58
N SER A 393 3.39 27.08 -21.75
CA SER A 393 4.84 27.03 -21.44
C SER A 393 5.15 27.24 -19.95
N VAL A 394 4.18 27.75 -19.17
CA VAL A 394 4.24 27.89 -17.70
C VAL A 394 3.87 26.57 -17.06
#